data_AF-A0A3B9SPS1-F1
#
_entry.id   AF-A0A3B9SPS1-F1
#
_cell.length_a   1.000
_cell.length_b   1.000
_cell.length_c   1.000
_cell.angle_alpha   90.00
_cell.angle_beta   90.00
_cell.angle_gamma   90.00
#
_symmetry.space_group_name_H-M   'P 1'
#
loop_
_entity.id
_entity.type
_entity.pdbx_description
1 polymer ?
#
loop_
_entity_poly.entity_id
_entity_poly.type
_entity_poly.pdbx_seq_one_letter_code
_entity_poly.pdbx_strand_id
1 'polypeptide(L)'
;MLALTGEGRDAFFLPLHNQTGQDGESFTRFYVLRFFRNRPEYRFQGRIHEQVYVPCPEALGVAQGPVIWHKEVPVKERNRKRGRNLALLRRALDEDPANPFLQYYIGLEWLGLGRAAKALPFLWSARAGLSVNNALFGAPAVRSLVACLRALGQLDEAICVCLEDCPNMPCYADLFFDGGTLFEEKGEYEIAVRWFSEALNCGCPTSLCNHTNGTESFLSLYHLGYCHEKLGRLREARNYYERALAANPAFFYPLYQLFLLDLAEKGAVGAFERFKETERLSHPHQAAALADLFFESGCPDLACACLEKAIQGEQRPSDGSIARLARYKVYSGQFDEALSLIDSMRRTWGEISPEVAVDEIVALILKGDLKAAKARALSLWRRPNERGPAWALLNIVSLCTGDVPAGRPGKGHESAVITTLLEVVENCLRFRPSHLDNYSLACASRCNWLTGRIITYLVQFSPTACAAFLSYLQAKAAAVRRFLEHKHDKARRLFSA
;
A
#
# COMPACT_ATOMS: atom_id res chain seq x y z
N MET A 1 1.92 32.13 -21.59
CA MET A 1 0.74 33.00 -21.45
C MET A 1 -0.43 32.24 -22.06
N LEU A 2 -1.31 31.63 -21.24
CA LEU A 2 -2.50 30.92 -21.75
C LEU A 2 -3.54 31.98 -22.10
N ALA A 3 -3.84 32.16 -23.38
CA ALA A 3 -4.88 33.08 -23.85
C ALA A 3 -6.25 32.39 -23.81
N LEU A 4 -7.28 33.08 -23.31
CA LEU A 4 -8.67 32.63 -23.38
C LEU A 4 -9.21 32.85 -24.80
N THR A 5 -8.92 31.93 -25.72
CA THR A 5 -9.46 31.92 -27.10
C THR A 5 -10.67 31.00 -27.17
N GLY A 6 -11.74 31.35 -26.44
CA GLY A 6 -13.00 30.60 -26.43
C GLY A 6 -14.14 31.39 -27.10
N GLU A 7 -14.98 30.69 -27.85
CA GLU A 7 -16.24 31.16 -28.47
C GLU A 7 -17.20 31.74 -27.40
N GLY A 8 -17.03 33.01 -27.01
CA GLY A 8 -17.92 33.71 -26.07
C GLY A 8 -17.82 33.28 -24.60
N ARG A 9 -16.90 32.37 -24.25
CA ARG A 9 -16.66 31.91 -22.87
C ARG A 9 -15.50 32.65 -22.22
N ASP A 10 -15.69 33.07 -20.97
CA ASP A 10 -14.75 33.94 -20.24
C ASP A 10 -14.35 33.40 -18.85
N ALA A 11 -14.93 32.27 -18.43
CA ALA A 11 -14.65 31.63 -17.16
C ALA A 11 -14.67 30.11 -17.33
N PHE A 12 -13.68 29.40 -16.79
CA PHE A 12 -13.43 28.00 -17.07
C PHE A 12 -13.21 27.19 -15.79
N PHE A 13 -13.93 26.08 -15.71
CA PHE A 13 -13.61 24.99 -14.79
C PHE A 13 -12.34 24.29 -15.29
N LEU A 14 -11.36 24.17 -14.39
CA LEU A 14 -10.14 23.42 -14.61
C LEU A 14 -10.18 22.11 -13.84
N PRO A 15 -9.59 21.03 -14.38
CA PRO A 15 -9.41 19.79 -13.64
C PRO A 15 -8.43 20.03 -12.48
N LEU A 16 -8.79 19.56 -11.31
CA LEU A 16 -7.99 19.54 -10.09
C LEU A 16 -7.81 18.10 -9.64
N HIS A 17 -6.57 17.64 -9.56
CA HIS A 17 -6.23 16.31 -9.11
C HIS A 17 -5.74 16.38 -7.66
N ASN A 18 -6.48 15.72 -6.77
CA ASN A 18 -6.06 15.45 -5.41
C ASN A 18 -5.43 14.06 -5.37
N GLN A 19 -4.13 13.99 -5.13
CA GLN A 19 -3.42 12.71 -5.01
C GLN A 19 -3.89 11.98 -3.74
N THR A 20 -4.37 10.75 -3.90
CA THR A 20 -4.95 9.92 -2.82
C THR A 20 -4.06 8.74 -2.43
N GLY A 21 -2.99 8.47 -3.18
CA GLY A 21 -2.05 7.36 -2.94
C GLY A 21 -0.58 7.77 -2.90
N GLN A 22 0.23 6.93 -2.26
CA GLN A 22 1.70 7.03 -2.27
C GLN A 22 2.32 6.58 -3.60
N ASP A 23 1.53 5.92 -4.45
CA ASP A 23 1.89 5.41 -5.77
C ASP A 23 2.09 6.51 -6.83
N GLY A 24 1.70 7.75 -6.55
CA GLY A 24 1.84 8.86 -7.50
C GLY A 24 0.72 8.97 -8.53
N GLU A 25 -0.08 7.91 -8.70
CA GLU A 25 -1.02 7.77 -9.81
C GLU A 25 -2.48 7.70 -9.39
N SER A 26 -2.76 7.32 -8.14
CA SER A 26 -4.12 7.35 -7.61
C SER A 26 -4.48 8.79 -7.24
N PHE A 27 -5.48 9.34 -7.93
CA PHE A 27 -6.02 10.65 -7.63
C PHE A 27 -7.55 10.69 -7.76
N THR A 28 -8.16 11.61 -7.02
CA THR A 28 -9.54 12.02 -7.27
C THR A 28 -9.54 13.30 -8.09
N ARG A 29 -10.27 13.30 -9.20
CA ARG A 29 -10.44 14.45 -10.09
C ARG A 29 -11.69 15.23 -9.68
N PHE A 30 -11.49 16.54 -9.54
CA PHE A 30 -12.53 17.54 -9.33
C PHE A 30 -12.46 18.57 -10.46
N TYR A 31 -13.54 19.32 -10.68
CA TYR A 31 -13.51 20.50 -11.53
C TYR A 31 -13.75 21.76 -10.70
N VAL A 32 -12.86 22.74 -10.84
CA VAL A 32 -12.93 23.98 -10.05
C VAL A 32 -12.85 25.20 -10.95
N LEU A 33 -13.72 26.17 -10.71
CA LEU A 33 -13.71 27.45 -11.41
C LEU A 33 -12.53 28.29 -10.94
N ARG A 34 -11.43 28.27 -11.69
CA ARG A 34 -10.15 28.91 -11.30
C ARG A 34 -9.47 29.67 -12.43
N PHE A 35 -10.04 29.68 -13.63
CA PHE A 35 -9.49 30.39 -14.77
C PHE A 35 -10.55 31.28 -15.40
N PHE A 36 -10.49 32.58 -15.18
CA PHE A 36 -11.52 33.51 -15.64
C PHE A 36 -10.92 34.89 -15.92
N ARG A 37 -11.54 35.66 -16.82
CA ARG A 37 -11.11 37.04 -17.10
C ARG A 37 -11.21 37.90 -15.85
N ASN A 38 -10.27 38.84 -15.70
CA ASN A 38 -10.32 39.82 -14.60
C ASN A 38 -11.45 40.84 -14.86
N ARG A 39 -12.67 40.47 -14.47
CA ARG A 39 -13.89 41.27 -14.60
C ARG A 39 -14.39 41.67 -13.21
N PRO A 40 -14.96 42.87 -13.00
CA PRO A 40 -15.44 43.31 -11.70
C PRO A 40 -16.59 42.45 -11.15
N GLU A 41 -17.39 41.83 -12.03
CA GLU A 41 -18.53 41.00 -11.68
C GLU A 41 -18.13 39.61 -11.17
N TYR A 42 -16.92 39.14 -11.50
CA TYR A 42 -16.44 37.82 -11.11
C TYR A 42 -15.74 37.90 -9.76
N ARG A 43 -16.47 37.64 -8.68
CA ARG A 43 -15.97 37.72 -7.30
C ARG A 43 -16.30 36.46 -6.53
N PHE A 44 -15.42 36.11 -5.60
CA PHE A 44 -15.66 35.06 -4.63
C PHE A 44 -16.81 35.46 -3.71
N GLN A 45 -17.78 34.55 -3.55
CA GLN A 45 -18.91 34.69 -2.65
C GLN A 45 -18.98 33.48 -1.72
N GLY A 46 -19.46 33.72 -0.49
CA GLY A 46 -19.58 32.71 0.55
C GLY A 46 -18.67 33.00 1.74
N ARG A 47 -19.09 32.57 2.93
CA ARG A 47 -18.33 32.74 4.19
C ARG A 47 -17.20 31.71 4.33
N ILE A 48 -17.34 30.60 3.61
CA ILE A 48 -16.46 29.44 3.54
C ILE A 48 -16.82 28.65 2.27
N HIS A 49 -15.86 27.88 1.74
CA HIS A 49 -15.99 27.22 0.43
C HIS A 49 -16.39 28.20 -0.68
N GLU A 50 -15.73 29.36 -0.68
CA GLU A 50 -16.00 30.46 -1.59
C GLU A 50 -16.03 30.00 -3.06
N GLN A 51 -17.08 30.36 -3.77
CA GLN A 51 -17.24 30.12 -5.19
C GLN A 51 -17.18 31.43 -5.97
N VAL A 52 -16.61 31.38 -7.17
CA VAL A 52 -16.60 32.55 -8.06
C VAL A 52 -17.98 32.68 -8.67
N TYR A 53 -18.68 33.77 -8.37
CA TYR A 53 -19.96 34.07 -8.98
C TYR A 53 -19.76 34.54 -10.42
N VAL A 54 -20.46 33.90 -11.36
CA VAL A 54 -20.49 34.28 -12.77
C VAL A 54 -21.96 34.53 -13.14
N PRO A 55 -22.36 35.78 -13.42
CA PRO A 55 -23.78 36.12 -13.65
C PRO A 55 -24.42 35.43 -14.86
N CYS A 56 -23.62 35.09 -15.87
CA CYS A 56 -24.07 34.54 -17.15
C CYS A 56 -23.51 33.11 -17.30
N PRO A 57 -24.32 32.07 -17.12
CA PRO A 57 -23.89 30.67 -17.24
C PRO A 57 -23.26 30.33 -18.59
N GLU A 58 -23.66 31.02 -19.67
CA GLU A 58 -23.13 30.85 -21.02
C GLU A 58 -21.66 31.26 -21.13
N ALA A 59 -21.19 32.12 -20.21
CA ALA A 59 -19.78 32.50 -20.12
C ALA A 59 -18.91 31.40 -19.49
N LEU A 60 -19.51 30.34 -18.93
CA LEU A 60 -18.81 29.21 -18.33
C LEU A 60 -18.40 28.18 -19.38
N GLY A 61 -17.16 27.71 -19.27
CA GLY A 61 -16.62 26.58 -20.01
C GLY A 61 -16.03 25.53 -19.09
N VAL A 62 -15.81 24.34 -19.65
CA VAL A 62 -14.98 23.29 -19.04
C VAL A 62 -13.76 23.14 -19.92
N ALA A 63 -12.57 23.26 -19.33
CA ALA A 63 -11.31 23.04 -20.04
C ALA A 63 -10.71 21.70 -19.62
N GLN A 64 -10.00 21.05 -20.53
CA GLN A 64 -9.25 19.81 -20.23
C GLN A 64 -7.87 20.12 -19.61
N GLY A 65 -7.43 21.38 -19.65
CA GLY A 65 -6.18 21.81 -19.05
C GLY A 65 -6.07 23.35 -19.01
N PRO A 66 -5.10 23.89 -18.25
CA PRO A 66 -4.10 23.17 -17.45
C PRO A 66 -4.70 22.44 -16.24
N VAL A 67 -4.02 21.38 -15.77
CA VAL A 67 -4.41 20.60 -14.58
C VAL A 67 -3.81 21.20 -13.32
N ILE A 68 -4.64 21.39 -12.29
CA ILE A 68 -4.21 21.83 -10.97
C ILE A 68 -3.87 20.59 -10.13
N TRP A 69 -2.59 20.42 -9.80
CA TRP A 69 -2.16 19.35 -8.89
C TRP A 69 -2.12 19.86 -7.46
N HIS A 70 -2.99 19.32 -6.61
CA HIS A 70 -3.05 19.71 -5.21
C HIS A 70 -2.18 18.78 -4.37
N LYS A 71 -1.17 19.34 -3.70
CA LYS A 71 -0.29 18.58 -2.81
C LYS A 71 -0.97 18.35 -1.46
N GLU A 72 -0.77 17.17 -0.91
CA GLU A 72 -1.20 16.90 0.46
C GLU A 72 -0.52 17.84 1.45
N VAL A 73 -1.31 18.28 2.43
CA VAL A 73 -0.85 19.13 3.52
C VAL A 73 -0.67 18.26 4.77
N PRO A 74 0.36 18.50 5.62
CA PRO A 74 0.58 17.70 6.82
C PRO A 74 -0.68 17.56 7.68
N VAL A 75 -0.89 16.38 8.28
CA VAL A 75 -2.09 16.03 9.06
C VAL A 75 -2.42 17.10 10.12
N LYS A 76 -1.41 17.64 10.80
CA LYS A 76 -1.56 18.70 11.80
C LYS A 76 -2.19 19.97 11.21
N GLU A 77 -1.70 20.41 10.05
CA GLU A 77 -2.23 21.60 9.38
C GLU A 77 -3.62 21.31 8.78
N ARG A 78 -3.83 20.11 8.22
CA ARG A 78 -5.14 19.64 7.75
C ARG A 78 -6.17 19.77 8.86
N ASN A 79 -5.92 19.21 10.04
CA ASN A 79 -6.82 19.26 11.19
C ASN A 79 -7.03 20.69 11.74
N ARG A 80 -5.99 21.54 11.74
CA ARG A 80 -6.14 22.97 12.07
C ARG A 80 -7.11 23.67 11.11
N LYS A 81 -6.97 23.43 9.80
CA LYS A 81 -7.89 23.97 8.77
C LYS A 81 -9.31 23.47 8.99
N ARG A 82 -9.50 22.17 9.25
CA ARG A 82 -10.83 21.58 9.55
C ARG A 82 -11.50 22.23 10.76
N GLY A 83 -10.75 22.45 11.85
CA GLY A 83 -11.26 23.13 13.05
C GLY A 83 -11.73 24.56 12.77
N ARG A 84 -10.95 25.34 12.02
CA ARG A 84 -11.36 26.68 11.55
C ARG A 84 -12.61 26.60 10.68
N ASN A 85 -12.65 25.64 9.75
CA ASN A 85 -13.75 25.47 8.81
C ASN A 85 -15.07 25.13 9.51
N LEU A 86 -15.04 24.23 10.49
CA LEU A 86 -16.22 23.91 11.33
C LEU A 86 -16.78 25.13 12.06
N ALA A 87 -15.92 26.01 12.58
CA ALA A 87 -16.37 27.23 13.25
C ALA A 87 -17.07 28.20 12.29
N LEU A 88 -16.59 28.31 11.05
CA LEU A 88 -17.20 29.14 10.01
C LEU A 88 -18.51 28.53 9.49
N LEU A 89 -18.54 27.23 9.25
CA LEU A 89 -19.72 26.50 8.79
C LEU A 89 -20.84 26.52 9.83
N ARG A 90 -20.50 26.43 11.13
CA ARG A 90 -21.50 26.56 12.20
C ARG A 90 -22.22 27.91 12.14
N ARG A 91 -21.46 29.01 12.05
CA ARG A 91 -22.04 30.36 11.95
C ARG A 91 -22.90 30.52 10.70
N ALA A 92 -22.46 29.99 9.57
CA ALA A 92 -23.23 30.03 8.33
C ALA A 92 -24.54 29.22 8.43
N LEU A 93 -24.51 28.07 9.13
CA LEU A 93 -25.71 27.26 9.39
C LEU A 93 -26.64 27.88 10.43
N ASP A 94 -26.14 28.72 11.34
CA ASP A 94 -27.00 29.47 12.26
C ASP A 94 -27.84 30.52 11.50
N GLU A 95 -27.32 31.02 10.36
CA GLU A 95 -28.01 31.96 9.47
C GLU A 95 -28.93 31.26 8.46
N ASP A 96 -28.49 30.13 7.88
CA ASP A 96 -29.25 29.34 6.89
C ASP A 96 -29.16 27.82 7.19
N PRO A 97 -29.95 27.31 8.15
CA PRO A 97 -29.85 25.93 8.61
C PRO A 97 -30.24 24.88 7.55
N ALA A 98 -31.09 25.24 6.60
CA ALA A 98 -31.61 24.33 5.59
C ALA A 98 -30.73 24.26 4.34
N ASN A 99 -29.63 25.03 4.28
CA ASN A 99 -28.77 25.10 3.12
C ASN A 99 -28.08 23.74 2.83
N PRO A 100 -28.41 23.05 1.73
CA PRO A 100 -27.91 21.71 1.49
C PRO A 100 -26.40 21.68 1.21
N PHE A 101 -25.81 22.76 0.71
CA PHE A 101 -24.37 22.87 0.49
C PHE A 101 -23.62 23.03 1.81
N LEU A 102 -24.13 23.84 2.74
CA LEU A 102 -23.52 23.98 4.07
C LEU A 102 -23.61 22.69 4.88
N GLN A 103 -24.75 21.98 4.79
CA GLN A 103 -24.95 20.65 5.35
C GLN A 103 -23.93 19.64 4.80
N TYR A 104 -23.70 19.64 3.49
CA TYR A 104 -22.68 18.80 2.87
C TYR A 104 -21.28 19.10 3.40
N TYR A 105 -20.87 20.38 3.38
CA TYR A 105 -19.52 20.77 3.80
C TYR A 105 -19.24 20.51 5.28
N ILE A 106 -20.20 20.78 6.18
CA ILE A 106 -20.00 20.46 7.60
C ILE A 106 -19.91 18.95 7.84
N GLY A 107 -20.67 18.15 7.08
CA GLY A 107 -20.57 16.70 7.07
C GLY A 107 -19.17 16.23 6.66
N LEU A 108 -18.62 16.76 5.57
CA LEU A 108 -17.26 16.44 5.12
C LEU A 108 -16.18 16.78 6.14
N GLU A 109 -16.30 17.93 6.82
CA GLU A 109 -15.32 18.33 7.83
C GLU A 109 -15.33 17.39 9.05
N TRP A 110 -16.53 16.96 9.50
CA TRP A 110 -16.65 15.96 10.55
C TRP A 110 -16.12 14.60 10.12
N LEU A 111 -16.45 14.15 8.90
CA LEU A 111 -15.99 12.88 8.35
C LEU A 111 -14.46 12.87 8.23
N GLY A 112 -13.87 13.97 7.73
CA GLY A 112 -12.43 14.14 7.64
C GLY A 112 -11.69 14.11 8.98
N LEU A 113 -12.37 14.47 10.09
CA LEU A 113 -11.86 14.34 11.46
C LEU A 113 -12.07 12.94 12.05
N GLY A 114 -12.56 11.97 11.27
CA GLY A 114 -12.88 10.62 11.74
C GLY A 114 -14.09 10.57 12.67
N ARG A 115 -14.94 11.61 12.68
CA ARG A 115 -16.14 11.69 13.54
C ARG A 115 -17.40 11.42 12.73
N ALA A 116 -17.47 10.22 12.14
CA ALA A 116 -18.57 9.81 11.26
C ALA A 116 -19.96 9.98 11.90
N ALA A 117 -20.11 9.63 13.18
CA ALA A 117 -21.38 9.77 13.90
C ALA A 117 -21.86 11.24 13.96
N LYS A 118 -20.94 12.20 13.99
CA LYS A 118 -21.28 13.63 13.94
C LYS A 118 -21.56 14.10 12.52
N ALA A 119 -20.96 13.49 11.50
CA ALA A 119 -21.15 13.84 10.10
C ALA A 119 -22.52 13.37 9.58
N LEU A 120 -22.96 12.19 10.02
CA LEU A 120 -24.13 11.48 9.49
C LEU A 120 -25.39 12.34 9.33
N PRO A 121 -25.89 13.07 10.35
CA PRO A 121 -27.12 13.85 10.19
C PRO A 121 -27.00 14.96 9.13
N PHE A 122 -25.82 15.58 9.02
CA PHE A 122 -25.59 16.64 8.03
C PHE A 122 -25.51 16.07 6.61
N LEU A 123 -24.89 14.89 6.44
CA LEU A 123 -24.82 14.22 5.13
C LEU A 123 -26.17 13.68 4.66
N TRP A 124 -27.01 13.21 5.58
CA TRP A 124 -28.42 12.87 5.28
C TRP A 124 -29.21 14.10 4.82
N SER A 125 -29.11 15.20 5.56
CA SER A 125 -29.75 16.47 5.18
C SER A 125 -29.26 16.97 3.83
N ALA A 126 -27.97 16.81 3.54
CA ALA A 126 -27.38 17.18 2.26
C ALA A 126 -27.94 16.34 1.11
N ARG A 127 -28.00 15.00 1.25
CA ARG A 127 -28.58 14.09 0.26
C ARG A 127 -30.04 14.47 -0.07
N ALA A 128 -30.84 14.78 0.95
CA ALA A 128 -32.24 15.14 0.76
C ALA A 128 -32.44 16.47 -0.01
N GLY A 129 -31.52 17.43 0.14
CA GLY A 129 -31.63 18.75 -0.48
C GLY A 129 -30.80 18.95 -1.76
N LEU A 130 -29.85 18.06 -2.07
CA LEU A 130 -29.02 18.13 -3.28
C LEU A 130 -29.60 17.22 -4.37
N SER A 131 -30.23 17.83 -5.38
CA SER A 131 -30.64 17.09 -6.58
C SER A 131 -29.44 16.55 -7.36
N VAL A 132 -29.63 15.42 -8.04
CA VAL A 132 -28.65 14.84 -8.99
C VAL A 132 -28.30 15.81 -10.13
N ASN A 133 -29.21 16.74 -10.46
CA ASN A 133 -28.94 17.80 -11.45
C ASN A 133 -27.80 18.73 -11.02
N ASN A 134 -27.49 18.79 -9.72
CA ASN A 134 -26.28 19.44 -9.21
C ASN A 134 -25.11 18.44 -9.27
N ALA A 135 -24.64 18.09 -10.47
CA ALA A 135 -23.62 17.06 -10.67
C ALA A 135 -22.34 17.24 -9.81
N LEU A 136 -21.99 18.49 -9.49
CA LEU A 136 -20.84 18.84 -8.63
C LEU A 136 -21.03 18.49 -7.14
N PHE A 137 -22.26 18.23 -6.71
CA PHE A 137 -22.62 18.09 -5.29
C PHE A 137 -23.49 16.88 -4.97
N GLY A 138 -24.47 16.53 -5.81
CA GLY A 138 -25.39 15.41 -5.57
C GLY A 138 -24.65 14.07 -5.45
N ALA A 139 -23.98 13.64 -6.52
CA ALA A 139 -23.18 12.40 -6.53
C ALA A 139 -22.10 12.37 -5.41
N PRO A 140 -21.30 13.44 -5.20
CA PRO A 140 -20.35 13.50 -4.09
C PRO A 140 -20.98 13.42 -2.69
N ALA A 141 -22.16 14.00 -2.48
CA ALA A 141 -22.88 13.94 -1.21
C ALA A 141 -23.36 12.51 -0.92
N VAL A 142 -23.91 11.82 -1.92
CA VAL A 142 -24.27 10.40 -1.83
C VAL A 142 -23.06 9.55 -1.46
N ARG A 143 -21.95 9.67 -2.21
CA ARG A 143 -20.71 8.93 -1.89
C ARG A 143 -20.18 9.22 -0.49
N SER A 144 -20.26 10.47 -0.05
CA SER A 144 -19.83 10.86 1.30
C SER A 144 -20.71 10.26 2.38
N LEU A 145 -22.03 10.18 2.15
CA LEU A 145 -22.97 9.50 3.04
C LEU A 145 -22.67 8.00 3.10
N VAL A 146 -22.46 7.35 1.95
CA VAL A 146 -22.07 5.93 1.86
C VAL A 146 -20.77 5.67 2.65
N ALA A 147 -19.74 6.49 2.44
CA ALA A 147 -18.49 6.39 3.19
C ALA A 147 -18.67 6.62 4.70
N CYS A 148 -19.57 7.53 5.09
CA CYS A 148 -19.90 7.79 6.49
C CYS A 148 -20.59 6.60 7.15
N LEU A 149 -21.57 5.98 6.48
CA LEU A 149 -22.28 4.81 6.96
C LEU A 149 -21.34 3.60 7.07
N ARG A 150 -20.51 3.36 6.05
CA ARG A 150 -19.45 2.34 6.08
C ARG A 150 -18.49 2.54 7.27
N ALA A 151 -18.05 3.76 7.53
CA ALA A 151 -17.19 4.07 8.68
C ALA A 151 -17.86 3.84 10.05
N LEU A 152 -19.20 3.81 10.09
CA LEU A 152 -19.99 3.45 11.28
C LEU A 152 -20.30 1.96 11.37
N GLY A 153 -19.91 1.15 10.37
CA GLY A 153 -20.27 -0.26 10.27
C GLY A 153 -21.73 -0.50 9.85
N GLN A 154 -22.44 0.54 9.41
CA GLN A 154 -23.83 0.49 8.96
C GLN A 154 -23.88 0.11 7.47
N LEU A 155 -23.48 -1.13 7.18
CA LEU A 155 -23.33 -1.61 5.80
C LEU A 155 -24.67 -1.76 5.08
N ASP A 156 -25.72 -2.21 5.76
CA ASP A 156 -27.04 -2.38 5.15
C ASP A 156 -27.64 -1.05 4.71
N GLU A 157 -27.56 -0.03 5.57
CA GLU A 157 -28.01 1.31 5.23
C GLU A 157 -27.19 1.93 4.10
N ALA A 158 -25.87 1.71 4.09
CA ALA A 158 -25.00 2.17 3.00
C ALA A 158 -25.41 1.54 1.65
N ILE A 159 -25.73 0.25 1.65
CA ILE A 159 -26.20 -0.48 0.47
C ILE A 159 -27.57 0.05 0.02
N CYS A 160 -28.49 0.31 0.94
CA CYS A 160 -29.79 0.93 0.61
C CYS A 160 -29.60 2.27 -0.09
N VAL A 161 -28.71 3.13 0.41
CA VAL A 161 -28.38 4.41 -0.24
C VAL A 161 -27.87 4.18 -1.67
N CYS A 162 -26.92 3.26 -1.87
CA CYS A 162 -26.43 2.93 -3.22
C CYS A 162 -27.55 2.47 -4.15
N LEU A 163 -28.44 1.58 -3.69
CA LEU A 163 -29.57 1.06 -4.48
C LEU A 163 -30.62 2.12 -4.84
N GLU A 164 -30.87 3.05 -3.93
CA GLU A 164 -31.83 4.14 -4.13
C GLU A 164 -31.29 5.22 -5.08
N ASP A 165 -29.99 5.51 -5.03
CA ASP A 165 -29.38 6.59 -5.82
C ASP A 165 -28.86 6.12 -7.19
N CYS A 166 -28.46 4.85 -7.35
CA CYS A 166 -27.91 4.37 -8.63
C CYS A 166 -28.84 4.54 -9.84
N PRO A 167 -30.19 4.40 -9.76
CA PRO A 167 -31.06 4.61 -10.92
C PRO A 167 -31.04 6.06 -11.42
N ASN A 168 -30.74 7.01 -10.53
CA ASN A 168 -30.63 8.43 -10.87
C ASN A 168 -29.21 8.77 -11.37
N MET A 169 -28.23 7.88 -11.21
CA MET A 169 -26.83 8.08 -11.59
C MET A 169 -26.30 6.90 -12.47
N PRO A 170 -26.97 6.54 -13.58
CA PRO A 170 -26.72 5.29 -14.31
C PRO A 170 -25.35 5.17 -14.97
N CYS A 171 -24.57 6.25 -15.08
CA CYS A 171 -23.23 6.26 -15.67
C CYS A 171 -22.15 6.72 -14.67
N TYR A 172 -22.38 6.54 -13.37
CA TYR A 172 -21.44 6.95 -12.33
C TYR A 172 -20.68 5.77 -11.73
N ALA A 173 -19.57 5.41 -12.38
CA ALA A 173 -18.72 4.25 -12.02
C ALA A 173 -18.37 4.20 -10.53
N ASP A 174 -18.08 5.35 -9.93
CA ASP A 174 -17.73 5.47 -8.51
C ASP A 174 -18.81 4.96 -7.55
N LEU A 175 -20.09 5.22 -7.80
CA LEU A 175 -21.17 4.75 -6.92
C LEU A 175 -21.36 3.24 -7.04
N PHE A 176 -21.22 2.70 -8.27
CA PHE A 176 -21.24 1.26 -8.49
C PHE A 176 -20.03 0.58 -7.83
N PHE A 177 -18.86 1.21 -7.90
CA PHE A 177 -17.67 0.73 -7.20
C PHE A 177 -17.88 0.72 -5.68
N ASP A 178 -18.35 1.84 -5.10
CA ASP A 178 -18.61 1.95 -3.67
C ASP A 178 -19.60 0.87 -3.21
N GLY A 179 -20.72 0.68 -3.94
CA GLY A 179 -21.68 -0.40 -3.67
C GLY A 179 -21.07 -1.80 -3.78
N GLY A 180 -20.25 -2.05 -4.79
CA GLY A 180 -19.49 -3.30 -4.93
C GLY A 180 -18.60 -3.57 -3.72
N THR A 181 -17.89 -2.56 -3.20
CA THR A 181 -17.06 -2.72 -2.00
C THR A 181 -17.87 -3.05 -0.75
N LEU A 182 -19.10 -2.53 -0.61
CA LEU A 182 -19.99 -2.86 0.51
C LEU A 182 -20.45 -4.32 0.45
N PHE A 183 -20.84 -4.81 -0.73
CA PHE A 183 -21.20 -6.21 -0.91
C PHE A 183 -20.00 -7.14 -0.71
N GLU A 184 -18.81 -6.73 -1.18
CA GLU A 184 -17.55 -7.46 -0.93
C GLU A 184 -17.26 -7.57 0.58
N GLU A 185 -17.41 -6.48 1.35
CA GLU A 185 -17.23 -6.47 2.81
C GLU A 185 -18.23 -7.36 3.54
N LYS A 186 -19.47 -7.43 3.06
CA LYS A 186 -20.49 -8.36 3.57
C LYS A 186 -20.24 -9.83 3.17
N GLY A 187 -19.37 -10.07 2.20
CA GLY A 187 -19.10 -11.40 1.67
C GLY A 187 -20.11 -11.88 0.62
N GLU A 188 -20.90 -10.99 0.05
CA GLU A 188 -21.89 -11.26 -1.00
C GLU A 188 -21.24 -11.12 -2.40
N TYR A 189 -20.28 -11.99 -2.69
CA TYR A 189 -19.38 -11.82 -3.83
C TYR A 189 -20.08 -11.90 -5.19
N GLU A 190 -21.12 -12.72 -5.35
CA GLU A 190 -21.88 -12.77 -6.61
C GLU A 190 -22.57 -11.43 -6.91
N ILE A 191 -23.05 -10.73 -5.87
CA ILE A 191 -23.66 -9.42 -6.03
C ILE A 191 -22.57 -8.39 -6.30
N ALA A 192 -21.47 -8.41 -5.53
CA ALA A 192 -20.33 -7.52 -5.73
C ALA A 192 -19.78 -7.59 -7.16
N VAL A 193 -19.69 -8.80 -7.76
CA VAL A 193 -19.29 -8.97 -9.16
C VAL A 193 -20.18 -8.18 -10.12
N ARG A 194 -21.51 -8.19 -9.92
CA ARG A 194 -22.43 -7.42 -10.78
C ARG A 194 -22.17 -5.92 -10.64
N TRP A 195 -22.03 -5.42 -9.42
CA TRP A 195 -21.74 -4.01 -9.15
C TRP A 195 -20.41 -3.53 -9.75
N PHE A 196 -19.33 -4.28 -9.58
CA PHE A 196 -18.05 -3.93 -10.20
C PHE A 196 -18.07 -4.06 -11.73
N SER A 197 -18.89 -4.97 -12.28
CA SER A 197 -19.09 -5.08 -13.72
C SER A 197 -19.83 -3.85 -14.27
N GLU A 198 -20.84 -3.34 -13.55
CA GLU A 198 -21.50 -2.09 -13.92
C GLU A 198 -20.56 -0.89 -13.81
N ALA A 199 -19.70 -0.84 -12.79
CA ALA A 199 -18.67 0.20 -12.69
C ALA A 199 -17.74 0.22 -13.92
N LEU A 200 -17.35 -0.95 -14.44
CA LEU A 200 -16.58 -1.07 -15.68
C LEU A 200 -17.38 -0.65 -16.92
N ASN A 201 -18.68 -1.00 -16.99
CA ASN A 201 -19.54 -0.67 -18.12
C ASN A 201 -19.84 0.83 -18.23
N CYS A 202 -19.88 1.54 -17.10
CA CYS A 202 -20.13 2.99 -17.06
C CYS A 202 -19.07 3.80 -17.82
N GLY A 203 -17.83 3.31 -17.90
CA GLY A 203 -16.71 4.07 -18.44
C GLY A 203 -16.36 5.31 -17.61
N CYS A 204 -15.47 6.15 -18.15
CA CYS A 204 -15.06 7.37 -17.45
C CYS A 204 -16.21 8.40 -17.47
N PRO A 205 -16.67 8.91 -16.32
CA PRO A 205 -17.79 9.84 -16.26
C PRO A 205 -17.46 11.18 -16.94
N THR A 206 -18.51 11.88 -17.38
CA THR A 206 -18.43 13.21 -18.00
C THR A 206 -17.72 14.23 -17.09
N SER A 207 -17.09 15.23 -17.70
CA SER A 207 -16.10 16.16 -17.13
C SER A 207 -16.60 17.13 -16.03
N LEU A 208 -17.73 16.87 -15.38
CA LEU A 208 -18.23 17.69 -14.27
C LEU A 208 -18.51 16.88 -13.01
N CYS A 209 -18.46 15.55 -13.06
CA CYS A 209 -18.59 14.71 -11.87
C CYS A 209 -17.23 14.55 -11.17
N ASN A 210 -17.24 14.49 -9.84
CA ASN A 210 -16.06 14.04 -9.09
C ASN A 210 -15.83 12.57 -9.39
N HIS A 211 -14.60 12.20 -9.73
CA HIS A 211 -14.27 10.85 -10.18
C HIS A 211 -13.02 10.32 -9.49
N THR A 212 -13.09 9.11 -8.97
CA THR A 212 -11.92 8.39 -8.46
C THR A 212 -11.28 7.62 -9.60
N ASN A 213 -10.08 8.03 -10.03
CA ASN A 213 -9.38 7.36 -11.13
C ASN A 213 -9.20 5.86 -10.83
N GLY A 214 -9.70 5.01 -11.72
CA GLY A 214 -9.56 3.56 -11.61
C GLY A 214 -10.84 2.80 -11.27
N THR A 215 -11.87 3.46 -10.74
CA THR A 215 -13.16 2.80 -10.43
C THR A 215 -13.87 2.29 -11.68
N GLU A 216 -13.65 2.92 -12.83
CA GLU A 216 -14.12 2.47 -14.13
C GLU A 216 -13.16 1.49 -14.84
N SER A 217 -12.02 1.15 -14.21
CA SER A 217 -10.95 0.37 -14.83
C SER A 217 -10.22 -0.54 -13.84
N PHE A 218 -8.95 -0.24 -13.51
CA PHE A 218 -8.05 -1.16 -12.81
C PHE A 218 -8.47 -1.49 -11.38
N LEU A 219 -9.14 -0.58 -10.66
CA LEU A 219 -9.65 -0.86 -9.32
C LEU A 219 -10.82 -1.85 -9.38
N SER A 220 -11.81 -1.62 -10.24
CA SER A 220 -12.92 -2.56 -10.43
C SER A 220 -12.45 -3.91 -10.94
N LEU A 221 -11.48 -3.94 -11.87
CA LEU A 221 -10.87 -5.20 -12.33
C LEU A 221 -10.21 -5.97 -11.19
N TYR A 222 -9.48 -5.30 -10.29
CA TYR A 222 -8.90 -5.94 -9.12
C TYR A 222 -9.95 -6.53 -8.19
N HIS A 223 -11.00 -5.77 -7.89
CA HIS A 223 -12.08 -6.25 -7.02
C HIS A 223 -12.90 -7.38 -7.67
N LEU A 224 -13.10 -7.36 -8.98
CA LEU A 224 -13.64 -8.52 -9.72
C LEU A 224 -12.74 -9.74 -9.56
N GLY A 225 -11.43 -9.59 -9.73
CA GLY A 225 -10.46 -10.65 -9.49
C GLY A 225 -10.60 -11.23 -8.09
N TYR A 226 -10.69 -10.37 -7.08
CA TYR A 226 -10.87 -10.76 -5.68
C TYR A 226 -12.18 -11.49 -5.44
N CYS A 227 -13.30 -10.98 -5.95
CA CYS A 227 -14.58 -11.64 -5.80
C CYS A 227 -14.59 -13.02 -6.49
N HIS A 228 -14.06 -13.14 -7.71
CA HIS A 228 -13.94 -14.44 -8.39
C HIS A 228 -13.02 -15.40 -7.62
N GLU A 229 -11.92 -14.94 -7.04
CA GLU A 229 -11.07 -15.76 -6.17
C GLU A 229 -11.86 -16.27 -4.95
N LYS A 230 -12.63 -15.38 -4.30
CA LYS A 230 -13.49 -15.72 -3.16
C LYS A 230 -14.63 -16.67 -3.50
N LEU A 231 -15.01 -16.76 -4.76
CA LEU A 231 -15.97 -17.71 -5.31
C LEU A 231 -15.33 -19.02 -5.79
N GLY A 232 -14.00 -19.19 -5.65
CA GLY A 232 -13.26 -20.36 -6.14
C GLY A 232 -13.04 -20.38 -7.66
N ARG A 233 -13.40 -19.30 -8.36
CA ARG A 233 -13.30 -19.14 -9.81
C ARG A 233 -11.92 -18.63 -10.22
N LEU A 234 -10.89 -19.45 -9.94
CA LEU A 234 -9.48 -19.02 -10.00
C LEU A 234 -9.02 -18.58 -11.40
N ARG A 235 -9.57 -19.18 -12.47
CA ARG A 235 -9.24 -18.80 -13.86
C ARG A 235 -9.73 -17.40 -14.19
N GLU A 236 -10.97 -17.09 -13.81
CA GLU A 236 -11.55 -15.75 -13.99
C GLU A 236 -10.81 -14.73 -13.12
N ALA A 237 -10.51 -15.09 -11.86
CA ALA A 237 -9.76 -14.24 -10.95
C ALA A 237 -8.42 -13.78 -11.55
N ARG A 238 -7.63 -14.73 -12.07
CA ARG A 238 -6.37 -14.46 -12.76
C ARG A 238 -6.56 -13.49 -13.93
N ASN A 239 -7.52 -13.78 -14.81
CA ASN A 239 -7.80 -12.94 -15.97
C ASN A 239 -8.11 -11.48 -15.57
N TYR A 240 -8.90 -11.28 -14.52
CA TYR A 240 -9.21 -9.94 -14.02
C TYR A 240 -8.00 -9.23 -13.41
N TYR A 241 -7.16 -9.93 -12.64
CA TYR A 241 -5.92 -9.35 -12.11
C TYR A 241 -4.92 -8.98 -13.20
N GLU A 242 -4.77 -9.82 -14.23
CA GLU A 242 -3.90 -9.54 -15.37
C GLU A 242 -4.40 -8.31 -16.17
N ARG A 243 -5.71 -8.19 -16.36
CA ARG A 243 -6.35 -7.01 -16.96
C ARG A 243 -6.16 -5.75 -16.12
N ALA A 244 -6.25 -5.85 -14.79
CA ALA A 244 -6.00 -4.71 -13.89
C ALA A 244 -4.57 -4.16 -14.07
N LEU A 245 -3.57 -5.04 -14.11
CA LEU A 245 -2.17 -4.67 -14.35
C LEU A 245 -1.90 -4.18 -15.77
N ALA A 246 -2.63 -4.68 -16.77
CA ALA A 246 -2.53 -4.17 -18.13
C ALA A 246 -3.13 -2.77 -18.25
N ALA A 247 -4.23 -2.49 -17.53
CA ALA A 247 -4.86 -1.18 -17.50
C ALA A 247 -4.04 -0.13 -16.72
N ASN A 248 -3.38 -0.55 -15.62
CA ASN A 248 -2.42 0.27 -14.92
C ASN A 248 -1.22 -0.57 -14.40
N PRO A 249 -0.06 -0.54 -15.10
CA PRO A 249 1.14 -1.25 -14.67
C PRO A 249 1.75 -0.77 -13.33
N ALA A 250 1.48 0.46 -12.89
CA ALA A 250 1.94 0.97 -11.59
C ALA A 250 1.04 0.52 -10.43
N PHE A 251 -0.20 0.10 -10.71
CA PHE A 251 -1.09 -0.50 -9.71
C PHE A 251 -0.69 -1.97 -9.46
N PHE A 252 0.42 -2.19 -8.75
CA PHE A 252 1.01 -3.52 -8.58
C PHE A 252 0.35 -4.40 -7.51
N TYR A 253 -0.72 -3.95 -6.84
CA TYR A 253 -1.49 -4.73 -5.86
C TYR A 253 -1.99 -6.11 -6.36
N PRO A 254 -2.45 -6.27 -7.62
CA PRO A 254 -2.85 -7.58 -8.16
C PRO A 254 -1.70 -8.60 -8.22
N LEU A 255 -0.43 -8.15 -8.21
CA LEU A 255 0.73 -9.07 -8.25
C LEU A 255 0.76 -10.00 -7.06
N TYR A 256 0.34 -9.56 -5.88
CA TYR A 256 0.29 -10.43 -4.69
C TYR A 256 -0.61 -11.64 -4.93
N GLN A 257 -1.80 -11.43 -5.48
CA GLN A 257 -2.76 -12.50 -5.71
C GLN A 257 -2.31 -13.40 -6.86
N LEU A 258 -1.80 -12.82 -7.95
CA LEU A 258 -1.19 -13.60 -9.04
C LEU A 258 -0.02 -14.45 -8.53
N PHE A 259 0.85 -13.90 -7.68
CA PHE A 259 1.96 -14.61 -7.06
C PHE A 259 1.47 -15.80 -6.23
N LEU A 260 0.45 -15.62 -5.40
CA LEU A 260 -0.11 -16.71 -4.61
C LEU A 260 -0.76 -17.80 -5.47
N LEU A 261 -1.44 -17.42 -6.56
CA LEU A 261 -2.02 -18.37 -7.51
C LEU A 261 -0.93 -19.15 -8.24
N ASP A 262 0.11 -18.47 -8.72
CA ASP A 262 1.21 -19.09 -9.45
C ASP A 262 2.10 -19.97 -8.58
N LEU A 263 2.38 -19.53 -7.36
CA LEU A 263 3.12 -20.33 -6.38
C LEU A 263 2.36 -21.63 -6.06
N ALA A 264 1.03 -21.57 -5.95
CA ALA A 264 0.20 -22.76 -5.69
C ALA A 264 0.09 -23.69 -6.91
N GLU A 265 0.02 -23.14 -8.13
CA GLU A 265 -0.16 -23.90 -9.36
C GLU A 265 1.14 -24.52 -9.90
N LYS A 266 2.25 -23.77 -9.85
CA LYS A 266 3.51 -24.13 -10.52
C LYS A 266 4.74 -24.14 -9.59
N GLY A 267 4.57 -23.81 -8.31
CA GLY A 267 5.70 -23.60 -7.40
C GLY A 267 6.50 -22.34 -7.73
N ALA A 268 7.55 -22.05 -6.95
CA ALA A 268 8.27 -20.78 -7.03
C ALA A 268 8.97 -20.57 -8.39
N VAL A 269 9.66 -21.60 -8.89
CA VAL A 269 10.36 -21.55 -10.19
C VAL A 269 9.38 -21.34 -11.34
N GLY A 270 8.27 -22.10 -11.36
CA GLY A 270 7.27 -21.96 -12.41
C GLY A 270 6.49 -20.65 -12.34
N ALA A 271 6.31 -20.08 -11.14
CA ALA A 271 5.78 -18.73 -10.96
C ALA A 271 6.74 -17.68 -11.55
N PHE A 272 8.03 -17.79 -11.24
CA PHE A 272 9.06 -16.88 -11.76
C PHE A 272 9.11 -16.89 -13.30
N GLU A 273 9.11 -18.08 -13.92
CA GLU A 273 9.09 -18.16 -15.38
C GLU A 273 7.82 -17.55 -15.97
N ARG A 274 6.64 -17.72 -15.36
CA ARG A 274 5.42 -17.05 -15.83
C ARG A 274 5.53 -15.52 -15.75
N PHE A 275 6.07 -14.97 -14.65
CA PHE A 275 6.26 -13.52 -14.53
C PHE A 275 7.28 -12.96 -15.52
N LYS A 276 8.24 -13.79 -15.92
CA LYS A 276 9.19 -13.46 -17.00
C LYS A 276 8.53 -13.52 -18.37
N GLU A 277 7.75 -14.56 -18.67
CA GLU A 277 6.99 -14.72 -19.93
C GLU A 277 5.96 -13.60 -20.14
N THR A 278 5.35 -13.12 -19.05
CA THR A 278 4.36 -12.02 -19.08
C THR A 278 4.98 -10.64 -18.94
N GLU A 279 6.31 -10.53 -19.11
CA GLU A 279 7.11 -9.28 -19.09
C GLU A 279 6.98 -8.44 -17.80
N ARG A 280 6.45 -9.02 -16.71
CA ARG A 280 6.28 -8.31 -15.43
C ARG A 280 7.63 -7.93 -14.80
N LEU A 281 8.64 -8.77 -15.02
CA LEU A 281 10.01 -8.50 -14.56
C LEU A 281 10.72 -7.39 -15.34
N SER A 282 10.12 -6.90 -16.45
CA SER A 282 10.64 -5.78 -17.23
C SER A 282 10.20 -4.42 -16.67
N HIS A 283 9.19 -4.39 -15.79
CA HIS A 283 8.72 -3.18 -15.12
C HIS A 283 9.39 -3.06 -13.74
N PRO A 284 10.24 -2.03 -13.48
CA PRO A 284 11.03 -1.95 -12.25
C PRO A 284 10.23 -2.06 -10.94
N HIS A 285 9.08 -1.36 -10.85
CA HIS A 285 8.23 -1.40 -9.67
C HIS A 285 7.60 -2.80 -9.45
N GLN A 286 7.18 -3.48 -10.51
CA GLN A 286 6.62 -4.83 -10.43
C GLN A 286 7.70 -5.85 -10.09
N ALA A 287 8.87 -5.74 -10.70
CA ALA A 287 10.03 -6.58 -10.44
C ALA A 287 10.51 -6.44 -8.98
N ALA A 288 10.54 -5.21 -8.44
CA ALA A 288 10.87 -4.98 -7.03
C ALA A 288 9.82 -5.58 -6.08
N ALA A 289 8.53 -5.42 -6.38
CA ALA A 289 7.46 -6.03 -5.58
C ALA A 289 7.53 -7.57 -5.60
N LEU A 290 7.77 -8.17 -6.77
CA LEU A 290 7.95 -9.62 -6.91
C LEU A 290 9.20 -10.11 -6.18
N ALA A 291 10.30 -9.34 -6.18
CA ALA A 291 11.50 -9.68 -5.43
C ALA A 291 11.21 -9.82 -3.92
N ASP A 292 10.48 -8.86 -3.36
CA ASP A 292 10.08 -8.91 -1.95
C ASP A 292 9.19 -10.13 -1.67
N LEU A 293 8.23 -10.45 -2.56
CA LEU A 293 7.38 -11.63 -2.42
C LEU A 293 8.16 -12.95 -2.49
N PHE A 294 9.10 -13.08 -3.43
CA PHE A 294 9.96 -14.26 -3.51
C PHE A 294 10.82 -14.42 -2.26
N PHE A 295 11.40 -13.32 -1.75
CA PHE A 295 12.20 -13.36 -0.52
C PHE A 295 11.37 -13.79 0.69
N GLU A 296 10.19 -13.20 0.88
CA GLU A 296 9.26 -13.57 1.95
C GLU A 296 8.75 -15.02 1.83
N SER A 297 8.65 -15.54 0.60
CA SER A 297 8.28 -16.95 0.35
C SER A 297 9.42 -17.95 0.59
N GLY A 298 10.62 -17.45 0.89
CA GLY A 298 11.81 -18.26 1.13
C GLY A 298 12.58 -18.64 -0.14
N CYS A 299 12.46 -17.86 -1.21
CA CYS A 299 13.19 -18.05 -2.48
C CYS A 299 14.10 -16.85 -2.77
N PRO A 300 15.17 -16.64 -1.96
CA PRO A 300 16.03 -15.46 -2.04
C PRO A 300 16.84 -15.35 -3.34
N ASP A 301 17.12 -16.47 -3.99
CA ASP A 301 17.78 -16.53 -5.29
C ASP A 301 16.88 -15.99 -6.42
N LEU A 302 15.59 -16.37 -6.43
CA LEU A 302 14.60 -15.80 -7.35
C LEU A 302 14.34 -14.32 -7.03
N ALA A 303 14.38 -13.95 -5.75
CA ALA A 303 14.30 -12.55 -5.33
C ALA A 303 15.45 -11.70 -5.88
N CYS A 304 16.70 -12.21 -5.85
CA CYS A 304 17.84 -11.56 -6.51
C CYS A 304 17.56 -11.36 -8.01
N ALA A 305 17.14 -12.42 -8.71
CA ALA A 305 16.91 -12.37 -10.15
C ALA A 305 15.82 -11.35 -10.55
N CYS A 306 14.79 -11.18 -9.70
CA CYS A 306 13.80 -10.12 -9.88
C CYS A 306 14.39 -8.72 -9.67
N LEU A 307 15.12 -8.51 -8.57
CA LEU A 307 15.59 -7.18 -8.17
C LEU A 307 16.75 -6.67 -9.05
N GLU A 308 17.60 -7.57 -9.55
CA GLU A 308 18.65 -7.22 -10.51
C GLU A 308 18.06 -6.62 -11.80
N LYS A 309 16.97 -7.19 -12.31
CA LYS A 309 16.25 -6.64 -13.47
C LYS A 309 15.65 -5.28 -13.17
N ALA A 310 15.06 -5.11 -11.98
CA ALA A 310 14.51 -3.83 -11.55
C ALA A 310 15.59 -2.73 -11.55
N ILE A 311 16.75 -3.03 -10.96
CA ILE A 311 17.90 -2.13 -10.85
C ILE A 311 18.50 -1.78 -12.22
N GLN A 312 18.58 -2.75 -13.15
CA GLN A 312 19.05 -2.50 -14.52
C GLN A 312 18.16 -1.52 -15.29
N GLY A 313 16.86 -1.46 -14.98
CA GLY A 313 15.93 -0.52 -15.58
C GLY A 313 15.96 0.89 -14.97
N GLU A 314 16.60 1.09 -13.82
CA GLU A 314 16.71 2.38 -13.15
C GLU A 314 17.94 3.17 -13.64
N GLN A 315 17.78 4.43 -14.02
CA GLN A 315 18.91 5.30 -14.38
C GLN A 315 19.89 5.51 -13.21
N ARG A 316 19.36 5.52 -11.98
CA ARG A 316 20.13 5.58 -10.75
C ARG A 316 19.44 4.75 -9.68
N PRO A 317 19.98 3.57 -9.33
CA PRO A 317 19.38 2.71 -8.34
C PRO A 317 19.31 3.39 -6.98
N SER A 318 18.17 3.24 -6.29
CA SER A 318 18.05 3.74 -4.91
C SER A 318 18.94 2.94 -3.94
N ASP A 319 19.49 3.60 -2.92
CA ASP A 319 20.29 2.97 -1.87
C ASP A 319 19.53 1.81 -1.20
N GLY A 320 18.21 1.96 -1.06
CA GLY A 320 17.31 0.93 -0.51
C GLY A 320 17.14 -0.29 -1.43
N SER A 321 17.15 -0.10 -2.75
CA SER A 321 17.13 -1.22 -3.71
C SER A 321 18.44 -2.01 -3.67
N ILE A 322 19.59 -1.32 -3.60
CA ILE A 322 20.90 -1.97 -3.50
C ILE A 322 21.05 -2.72 -2.16
N ALA A 323 20.61 -2.11 -1.06
CA ALA A 323 20.60 -2.74 0.27
C ALA A 323 19.79 -4.05 0.28
N ARG A 324 18.59 -4.04 -0.31
CA ARG A 324 17.76 -5.26 -0.46
C ARG A 324 18.44 -6.31 -1.32
N LEU A 325 19.06 -5.92 -2.45
CA LEU A 325 19.77 -6.88 -3.30
C LEU A 325 20.94 -7.53 -2.55
N ALA A 326 21.73 -6.74 -1.81
CA ALA A 326 22.81 -7.28 -0.99
C ALA A 326 22.28 -8.31 0.01
N ARG A 327 21.19 -7.99 0.73
CA ARG A 327 20.52 -8.94 1.63
C ARG A 327 20.09 -10.22 0.92
N TYR A 328 19.41 -10.11 -0.22
CA TYR A 328 18.93 -11.28 -0.96
C TYR A 328 20.10 -12.16 -1.40
N LYS A 329 21.23 -11.56 -1.80
CA LYS A 329 22.48 -12.28 -2.12
C LYS A 329 23.10 -12.98 -0.91
N VAL A 330 23.06 -12.38 0.28
CA VAL A 330 23.50 -13.05 1.52
C VAL A 330 22.70 -14.33 1.73
N TYR A 331 21.37 -14.22 1.71
CA TYR A 331 20.49 -15.34 2.01
C TYR A 331 20.21 -16.23 0.78
N SER A 332 20.80 -15.97 -0.39
CA SER A 332 20.88 -16.93 -1.50
C SER A 332 22.23 -17.65 -1.58
N GLY A 333 23.18 -17.31 -0.70
CA GLY A 333 24.50 -17.92 -0.65
C GLY A 333 25.54 -17.27 -1.57
N GLN A 334 25.19 -16.16 -2.24
CA GLN A 334 26.08 -15.36 -3.09
C GLN A 334 26.90 -14.36 -2.24
N PHE A 335 27.63 -14.87 -1.24
CA PHE A 335 28.27 -14.04 -0.21
C PHE A 335 29.28 -13.04 -0.78
N ASP A 336 30.09 -13.45 -1.76
CA ASP A 336 31.12 -12.59 -2.35
C ASP A 336 30.52 -11.40 -3.10
N GLU A 337 29.46 -11.65 -3.87
CA GLU A 337 28.73 -10.60 -4.57
C GLU A 337 28.01 -9.67 -3.58
N ALA A 338 27.40 -10.22 -2.52
CA ALA A 338 26.78 -9.42 -1.46
C ALA A 338 27.79 -8.50 -0.78
N LEU A 339 28.97 -9.02 -0.39
CA LEU A 339 30.03 -8.25 0.24
C LEU A 339 30.60 -7.18 -0.70
N SER A 340 30.76 -7.50 -1.98
CA SER A 340 31.18 -6.54 -3.01
C SER A 340 30.19 -5.38 -3.17
N LEU A 341 28.89 -5.68 -3.19
CA LEU A 341 27.84 -4.66 -3.19
C LEU A 341 27.95 -3.78 -1.95
N ILE A 342 28.00 -4.35 -0.75
CA ILE A 342 28.09 -3.60 0.51
C ILE A 342 29.36 -2.74 0.57
N ASP A 343 30.49 -3.23 0.06
CA ASP A 343 31.72 -2.44 -0.03
C ASP A 343 31.57 -1.27 -1.02
N SER A 344 30.89 -1.48 -2.15
CA SER A 344 30.55 -0.39 -3.07
C SER A 344 29.65 0.64 -2.41
N MET A 345 28.63 0.20 -1.67
CA MET A 345 27.76 1.09 -0.89
C MET A 345 28.56 1.96 0.08
N ARG A 346 29.48 1.34 0.83
CA ARG A 346 30.34 2.03 1.79
C ARG A 346 31.26 3.06 1.11
N ARG A 347 31.78 2.76 -0.08
CA ARG A 347 32.63 3.71 -0.83
C ARG A 347 31.83 4.90 -1.35
N THR A 348 30.61 4.68 -1.81
CA THR A 348 29.77 5.71 -2.41
C THR A 348 29.17 6.65 -1.37
N TRP A 349 28.69 6.12 -0.24
CA TRP A 349 27.93 6.89 0.76
C TRP A 349 28.64 7.06 2.10
N GLY A 350 29.82 6.44 2.27
CA GLY A 350 30.64 6.50 3.48
C GLY A 350 30.15 5.55 4.57
N GLU A 351 29.01 5.86 5.18
CA GLU A 351 28.44 5.08 6.28
C GLU A 351 27.24 4.25 5.84
N ILE A 352 27.35 2.92 5.96
CA ILE A 352 26.24 2.00 5.71
C ILE A 352 25.26 1.96 6.89
N SER A 353 24.00 1.69 6.59
CA SER A 353 22.93 1.52 7.59
C SER A 353 23.21 0.32 8.51
N PRO A 354 22.68 0.31 9.75
CA PRO A 354 22.90 -0.79 10.68
C PRO A 354 22.34 -2.12 10.16
N GLU A 355 21.24 -2.11 9.40
CA GLU A 355 20.66 -3.31 8.79
C GLU A 355 21.61 -3.93 7.76
N VAL A 356 22.23 -3.09 6.91
CA VAL A 356 23.21 -3.55 5.92
C VAL A 356 24.48 -4.07 6.61
N ALA A 357 24.91 -3.44 7.72
CA ALA A 357 26.03 -3.92 8.51
C ALA A 357 25.75 -5.28 9.16
N VAL A 358 24.51 -5.52 9.62
CA VAL A 358 24.08 -6.84 10.11
C VAL A 358 24.19 -7.87 8.99
N ASP A 359 23.65 -7.58 7.81
CA ASP A 359 23.70 -8.48 6.65
C ASP A 359 25.16 -8.76 6.22
N GLU A 360 26.06 -7.77 6.26
CA GLU A 360 27.51 -7.95 6.00
C GLU A 360 28.13 -8.97 6.96
N ILE A 361 27.88 -8.80 8.27
CA ILE A 361 28.47 -9.64 9.30
C ILE A 361 27.92 -11.06 9.21
N VAL A 362 26.61 -11.22 8.94
CA VAL A 362 25.99 -12.54 8.69
C VAL A 362 26.60 -13.20 7.46
N ALA A 363 26.84 -12.47 6.36
CA ALA A 363 27.50 -12.99 5.18
C ALA A 363 28.90 -13.54 5.48
N LEU A 364 29.70 -12.81 6.28
CA LEU A 364 31.03 -13.25 6.70
C LEU A 364 30.97 -14.51 7.59
N ILE A 365 30.00 -14.59 8.50
CA ILE A 365 29.77 -15.76 9.36
C ILE A 365 29.41 -16.98 8.50
N LEU A 366 28.44 -16.83 7.60
CA LEU A 366 27.99 -17.93 6.72
C LEU A 366 29.06 -18.35 5.72
N LYS A 367 29.91 -17.42 5.26
CA LYS A 367 31.09 -17.72 4.43
C LYS A 367 32.17 -18.48 5.23
N GLY A 368 32.22 -18.30 6.54
CA GLY A 368 33.20 -18.91 7.46
C GLY A 368 34.36 -17.98 7.84
N ASP A 369 34.34 -16.72 7.41
CA ASP A 369 35.36 -15.71 7.79
C ASP A 369 34.99 -15.06 9.14
N LEU A 370 35.09 -15.86 10.20
CA LEU A 370 34.74 -15.44 11.56
C LEU A 370 35.65 -14.32 12.07
N LYS A 371 36.88 -14.21 11.55
CA LYS A 371 37.83 -13.14 11.90
C LYS A 371 37.35 -11.80 11.37
N ALA A 372 36.99 -11.74 10.08
CA ALA A 372 36.43 -10.52 9.50
C ALA A 372 35.06 -10.19 10.13
N ALA A 373 34.20 -11.18 10.36
CA ALA A 373 32.92 -10.99 11.03
C ALA A 373 33.08 -10.32 12.40
N LYS A 374 34.02 -10.82 13.23
CA LYS A 374 34.35 -10.22 14.54
C LYS A 374 34.82 -8.78 14.40
N ALA A 375 35.71 -8.50 13.44
CA ALA A 375 36.22 -7.14 13.21
C ALA A 375 35.12 -6.16 12.80
N ARG A 376 34.20 -6.57 11.92
CA ARG A 376 33.04 -5.77 11.50
C ARG A 376 32.06 -5.54 12.65
N ALA A 377 31.77 -6.56 13.46
CA ALA A 377 30.92 -6.41 14.63
C ALA A 377 31.52 -5.46 15.69
N LEU A 378 32.85 -5.51 15.91
CA LEU A 378 33.56 -4.54 16.77
C LEU A 378 33.55 -3.12 16.18
N SER A 379 33.55 -2.97 14.86
CA SER A 379 33.39 -1.66 14.21
C SER A 379 31.99 -1.10 14.44
N LEU A 380 30.95 -1.93 14.30
CA LEU A 380 29.56 -1.56 14.56
C LEU A 380 29.36 -1.16 16.03
N TRP A 381 30.00 -1.89 16.96
CA TRP A 381 29.99 -1.61 18.40
C TRP A 381 30.43 -0.18 18.78
N ARG A 382 31.32 0.42 17.98
CA ARG A 382 31.82 1.79 18.22
C ARG A 382 30.73 2.84 18.05
N ARG A 383 29.64 2.52 17.38
CA ARG A 383 28.50 3.42 17.20
C ARG A 383 27.49 3.22 18.35
N PRO A 384 27.19 4.25 19.17
CA PRO A 384 26.43 4.08 20.41
C PRO A 384 25.02 3.50 20.25
N ASN A 385 24.32 3.81 19.17
CA ASN A 385 22.93 3.37 18.94
C ASN A 385 22.87 1.92 18.43
N GLU A 386 24.00 1.40 17.95
CA GLU A 386 24.15 0.14 17.22
C GLU A 386 24.84 -0.92 18.10
N ARG A 387 25.11 -0.60 19.36
CA ARG A 387 25.67 -1.54 20.35
C ARG A 387 24.80 -2.77 20.54
N GLY A 388 23.48 -2.64 20.49
CA GLY A 388 22.56 -3.78 20.57
C GLY A 388 22.82 -4.81 19.45
N PRO A 389 22.64 -4.43 18.17
CA PRO A 389 22.96 -5.30 17.04
C PRO A 389 24.40 -5.83 17.05
N ALA A 390 25.38 -4.98 17.38
CA ALA A 390 26.78 -5.40 17.48
C ALA A 390 27.01 -6.47 18.55
N TRP A 391 26.37 -6.35 19.73
CA TRP A 391 26.43 -7.36 20.79
C TRP A 391 25.86 -8.69 20.32
N ALA A 392 24.69 -8.67 19.66
CA ALA A 392 24.07 -9.86 19.10
C ALA A 392 25.04 -10.60 18.18
N LEU A 393 25.63 -9.88 17.22
CA LEU A 393 26.54 -10.45 16.24
C LEU A 393 27.86 -10.94 16.83
N LEU A 394 28.43 -10.25 17.83
CA LEU A 394 29.61 -10.74 18.56
C LEU A 394 29.33 -12.06 19.27
N ASN A 395 28.14 -12.22 19.86
CA ASN A 395 27.75 -13.49 20.48
C ASN A 395 27.55 -14.58 19.44
N ILE A 396 26.95 -14.28 18.28
CA ILE A 396 26.85 -15.23 17.17
C ILE A 396 28.24 -15.70 16.75
N VAL A 397 29.20 -14.79 16.58
CA VAL A 397 30.58 -15.16 16.23
C VAL A 397 31.22 -16.06 17.30
N SER A 398 31.10 -15.71 18.60
CA SER A 398 31.60 -16.56 19.69
C SER A 398 30.95 -17.96 19.70
N LEU A 399 29.65 -18.04 19.45
CA LEU A 399 28.94 -19.31 19.35
C LEU A 399 29.45 -20.16 18.18
N CYS A 400 29.97 -19.54 17.12
CA CYS A 400 30.55 -20.22 15.98
C CYS A 400 31.99 -20.70 16.21
N THR A 401 32.78 -19.95 16.99
CA THR A 401 34.16 -20.33 17.34
C THR A 401 34.25 -21.29 18.54
N GLY A 402 33.16 -21.46 19.29
CA GLY A 402 33.17 -22.20 20.56
C GLY A 402 33.75 -21.39 21.72
N ASP A 403 33.97 -20.08 21.51
CA ASP A 403 34.43 -19.17 22.54
C ASP A 403 33.32 -18.86 23.55
N VAL A 404 33.72 -18.36 24.73
CA VAL A 404 32.78 -17.86 25.73
C VAL A 404 31.99 -16.68 25.12
N PRO A 405 30.65 -16.70 25.17
CA PRO A 405 29.82 -15.59 24.71
C PRO A 405 30.21 -14.28 25.42
N ALA A 406 29.95 -13.13 24.80
CA ALA A 406 30.38 -11.81 25.31
C ALA A 406 29.71 -11.37 26.63
N GLY A 407 28.95 -12.25 27.28
CA GLY A 407 28.21 -11.99 28.52
C GLY A 407 26.83 -11.38 28.27
N ARG A 408 26.17 -10.99 29.37
CA ARG A 408 24.85 -10.34 29.33
C ARG A 408 24.98 -8.85 28.97
N PRO A 409 24.24 -8.34 27.97
CA PRO A 409 24.23 -6.91 27.69
C PRO A 409 23.58 -6.14 28.83
N GLY A 410 23.92 -4.85 28.96
CA GLY A 410 23.20 -3.96 29.86
C GLY A 410 21.70 -3.90 29.52
N LYS A 411 20.84 -3.70 30.53
CA LYS A 411 19.37 -3.70 30.37
C LYS A 411 18.85 -2.82 29.22
N GLY A 412 19.54 -1.71 28.91
CA GLY A 412 19.17 -0.79 27.82
C GLY A 412 19.38 -1.34 26.40
N HIS A 413 20.10 -2.45 26.22
CA HIS A 413 20.40 -3.03 24.90
C HIS A 413 19.75 -4.40 24.68
N GLU A 414 19.14 -4.99 25.71
CA GLU A 414 18.57 -6.34 25.65
C GLU A 414 17.51 -6.47 24.56
N SER A 415 16.59 -5.50 24.45
CA SER A 415 15.56 -5.51 23.40
C SER A 415 16.16 -5.50 21.99
N ALA A 416 17.17 -4.66 21.75
CA ALA A 416 17.80 -4.55 20.44
C ALA A 416 18.57 -5.83 20.08
N VAL A 417 19.23 -6.46 21.06
CA VAL A 417 19.88 -7.78 20.87
C VAL A 417 18.87 -8.83 20.46
N ILE A 418 17.74 -8.93 21.18
CA ILE A 418 16.69 -9.91 20.88
C ILE A 418 16.12 -9.69 19.48
N THR A 419 15.79 -8.45 19.12
CA THR A 419 15.27 -8.11 17.79
C THR A 419 16.26 -8.52 16.69
N THR A 420 17.53 -8.15 16.80
CA THR A 420 18.55 -8.52 15.80
C THR A 420 18.72 -10.04 15.69
N LEU A 421 18.74 -10.78 16.80
CA LEU A 421 18.85 -12.25 16.75
C LEU A 421 17.64 -12.89 16.07
N LEU A 422 16.42 -12.41 16.36
CA LEU A 422 15.20 -12.90 15.71
C LEU A 422 15.17 -12.56 14.22
N GLU A 423 15.65 -11.39 13.81
CA GLU A 423 15.76 -11.00 12.39
C GLU A 423 16.75 -11.89 11.63
N VAL A 424 17.91 -12.20 12.22
CA VAL A 424 18.87 -13.14 11.62
C VAL A 424 18.27 -14.54 11.50
N VAL A 425 17.58 -15.03 12.54
CA VAL A 425 16.87 -16.31 12.49
C VAL A 425 15.81 -16.32 11.39
N GLU A 426 14.97 -15.28 11.32
CA GLU A 426 13.93 -15.12 10.31
C GLU A 426 14.52 -15.22 8.91
N ASN A 427 15.58 -14.47 8.62
CA ASN A 427 16.18 -14.46 7.29
C ASN A 427 16.94 -15.76 6.97
N CYS A 428 17.61 -16.38 7.94
CA CYS A 428 18.23 -17.70 7.74
C CYS A 428 17.19 -18.79 7.45
N LEU A 429 16.02 -18.74 8.09
CA LEU A 429 14.92 -19.68 7.82
C LEU A 429 14.27 -19.48 6.44
N ARG A 430 14.43 -18.31 5.84
CA ARG A 430 14.02 -18.03 4.45
C ARG A 430 14.98 -18.60 3.42
N PHE A 431 16.13 -19.14 3.81
CA PHE A 431 17.02 -19.84 2.88
C PHE A 431 16.37 -21.16 2.46
N ARG A 432 15.62 -21.18 1.34
CA ARG A 432 15.24 -22.42 0.64
C ARG A 432 15.73 -22.33 -0.80
N PRO A 433 16.79 -23.07 -1.15
CA PRO A 433 17.34 -22.96 -2.48
C PRO A 433 16.33 -23.50 -3.50
N SER A 434 16.12 -22.75 -4.59
CA SER A 434 15.24 -23.19 -5.68
C SER A 434 15.84 -24.37 -6.47
N HIS A 435 17.17 -24.51 -6.44
CA HIS A 435 17.93 -25.57 -7.08
C HIS A 435 18.64 -26.45 -6.04
N LEU A 436 18.59 -27.77 -6.23
CA LEU A 436 19.19 -28.76 -5.33
C LEU A 436 20.65 -29.08 -5.69
N ASP A 437 21.45 -28.07 -6.00
CA ASP A 437 22.88 -28.28 -6.20
C ASP A 437 23.64 -28.38 -4.86
N ASN A 438 24.83 -28.98 -4.90
CA ASN A 438 25.63 -29.23 -3.69
C ASN A 438 26.00 -27.93 -2.95
N TYR A 439 26.19 -26.84 -3.69
CA TYR A 439 26.56 -25.54 -3.12
C TYR A 439 25.41 -24.96 -2.29
N SER A 440 24.21 -24.98 -2.86
CA SER A 440 22.99 -24.49 -2.25
C SER A 440 22.59 -25.30 -1.03
N LEU A 441 22.74 -26.63 -1.08
CA LEU A 441 22.51 -27.51 0.07
C LEU A 441 23.51 -27.26 1.21
N ALA A 442 24.79 -27.00 0.88
CA ALA A 442 25.79 -26.64 1.88
C ALA A 442 25.45 -25.31 2.55
N CYS A 443 25.00 -24.31 1.80
CA CYS A 443 24.56 -23.03 2.34
C CYS A 443 23.32 -23.17 3.23
N ALA A 444 22.31 -23.93 2.80
CA ALA A 444 21.13 -24.23 3.62
C ALA A 444 21.51 -24.88 4.95
N SER A 445 22.47 -25.81 4.91
CA SER A 445 22.99 -26.48 6.10
C SER A 445 23.66 -25.50 7.06
N ARG A 446 24.42 -24.52 6.55
CA ARG A 446 25.03 -23.45 7.37
C ARG A 446 23.98 -22.54 7.99
N CYS A 447 22.95 -22.13 7.24
CA CYS A 447 21.84 -21.31 7.76
C CYS A 447 21.05 -22.04 8.85
N ASN A 448 20.73 -23.32 8.65
CA ASN A 448 20.04 -24.15 9.63
C ASN A 448 20.88 -24.33 10.90
N TRP A 449 22.17 -24.60 10.74
CA TRP A 449 23.09 -24.72 11.86
C TRP A 449 23.17 -23.41 12.67
N LEU A 450 23.33 -22.27 11.98
CA LEU A 450 23.39 -20.95 12.62
C LEU A 450 22.11 -20.65 13.39
N THR A 451 20.96 -20.93 12.76
CA THR A 451 19.63 -20.78 13.36
C THR A 451 19.50 -21.58 14.66
N GLY A 452 19.91 -22.85 14.65
CA GLY A 452 19.88 -23.69 15.85
C GLY A 452 20.74 -23.14 17.00
N ARG A 453 21.93 -22.60 16.68
CA ARG A 453 22.81 -21.96 17.68
C ARG A 453 22.19 -20.69 18.26
N ILE A 454 21.58 -19.85 17.42
CA ILE A 454 20.93 -18.61 17.86
C ILE A 454 19.71 -18.91 18.73
N ILE A 455 18.87 -19.88 18.34
CA ILE A 455 17.69 -20.28 19.13
C ILE A 455 18.12 -20.80 20.50
N THR A 456 19.14 -21.66 20.55
CA THR A 456 19.70 -22.17 21.82
C THR A 456 20.17 -21.03 22.70
N TYR A 457 20.86 -20.05 22.12
CA TYR A 457 21.29 -18.86 22.83
C TYR A 457 20.12 -18.02 23.34
N LEU A 458 19.12 -17.70 22.50
CA LEU A 458 17.94 -16.93 22.89
C LEU A 458 17.21 -17.52 24.10
N VAL A 459 17.08 -18.85 24.15
CA VAL A 459 16.42 -19.55 25.26
C VAL A 459 17.24 -19.48 26.55
N GLN A 460 18.57 -19.49 26.46
CA GLN A 460 19.47 -19.43 27.61
C GLN A 460 19.83 -17.99 28.04
N PHE A 461 19.60 -17.02 27.16
CA PHE A 461 20.07 -15.64 27.31
C PHE A 461 19.34 -14.88 28.41
N SER A 462 18.00 -14.82 28.35
CA SER A 462 17.15 -14.20 29.37
C SER A 462 15.69 -14.69 29.29
N PRO A 463 14.91 -14.56 30.37
CA PRO A 463 13.46 -14.83 30.33
C PRO A 463 12.73 -13.97 29.29
N THR A 464 13.15 -12.71 29.12
CA THR A 464 12.60 -11.78 28.12
C THR A 464 12.83 -12.30 26.70
N ALA A 465 14.03 -12.80 26.40
CA ALA A 465 14.35 -13.35 25.08
C ALA A 465 13.58 -14.64 24.80
N CYS A 466 13.43 -15.51 25.79
CA CYS A 466 12.60 -16.71 25.68
C CYS A 466 11.14 -16.35 25.37
N ALA A 467 10.57 -15.38 26.09
CA ALA A 467 9.20 -14.90 25.85
C ALA A 467 9.04 -14.23 24.47
N ALA A 468 10.03 -13.46 24.03
CA ALA A 468 10.03 -12.84 22.70
C ALA A 468 10.09 -13.89 21.58
N PHE A 469 10.93 -14.92 21.72
CA PHE A 469 11.00 -16.02 20.77
C PHE A 469 9.68 -16.82 20.72
N LEU A 470 9.06 -17.09 21.87
CA LEU A 470 7.74 -17.73 21.91
C LEU A 470 6.67 -16.87 21.19
N SER A 471 6.68 -15.56 21.44
CA SER A 471 5.77 -14.61 20.79
C SER A 471 5.97 -14.58 19.27
N TYR A 472 7.23 -14.62 18.82
CA TYR A 472 7.59 -14.72 17.41
C TYR A 472 7.01 -16.01 16.78
N LEU A 473 7.21 -17.17 17.41
CA LEU A 473 6.66 -18.45 16.91
C LEU A 473 5.13 -18.45 16.87
N GLN A 474 4.48 -17.90 17.90
CA GLN A 474 3.02 -17.76 17.94
C GLN A 474 2.51 -16.85 16.83
N ALA A 475 3.19 -15.74 16.56
CA ALA A 475 2.85 -14.84 15.47
C ALA A 475 2.97 -15.53 14.10
N LYS A 476 4.03 -16.33 13.89
CA LYS A 476 4.19 -17.13 12.66
C LYS A 476 3.11 -18.19 12.51
N ALA A 477 2.82 -18.94 13.57
CA ALA A 477 1.74 -19.93 13.55
C ALA A 477 0.37 -19.28 13.28
N ALA A 478 0.10 -18.11 13.87
CA ALA A 478 -1.11 -17.35 13.63
C ALA A 478 -1.20 -16.83 12.19
N ALA A 479 -0.09 -16.34 11.61
CA ALA A 479 -0.05 -15.92 10.22
C ALA A 479 -0.37 -17.07 9.26
N VAL A 480 0.21 -18.25 9.48
CA VAL A 480 -0.10 -19.46 8.70
C VAL A 480 -1.56 -19.87 8.87
N ARG A 481 -2.10 -19.86 10.10
CA ARG A 481 -3.52 -20.16 10.33
C ARG A 481 -4.43 -19.18 9.61
N ARG A 482 -4.20 -17.89 9.73
CA ARG A 482 -4.99 -16.86 9.01
C ARG A 482 -4.92 -17.04 7.50
N PHE A 483 -3.75 -17.39 6.96
CA PHE A 483 -3.61 -17.69 5.54
C PHE A 483 -4.43 -18.92 5.14
N LEU A 484 -4.38 -19.99 5.93
CA LEU A 484 -5.16 -21.20 5.68
C LEU A 484 -6.67 -20.98 5.84
N GLU A 485 -7.10 -20.27 6.87
CA GLU A 485 -8.50 -19.87 7.08
C GLU A 485 -8.98 -19.01 5.91
N HIS A 486 -8.21 -17.98 5.52
CA HIS A 486 -8.51 -17.13 4.37
C HIS A 486 -8.66 -17.91 3.06
N LYS A 487 -7.89 -18.99 2.88
CA LYS A 487 -7.94 -19.86 1.70
C LYS A 487 -8.98 -20.98 1.79
N HIS A 488 -9.30 -21.50 2.98
CA HIS A 488 -10.04 -22.76 3.13
C HIS A 488 -11.34 -22.69 3.96
N ASP A 489 -11.62 -21.63 4.73
CA ASP A 489 -12.85 -21.59 5.54
C ASP A 489 -14.14 -21.53 4.70
N LYS A 490 -14.06 -21.09 3.45
CA LYS A 490 -15.22 -21.18 2.52
C LYS A 490 -15.37 -22.54 1.87
N ALA A 491 -14.27 -23.28 1.65
CA ALA A 491 -14.38 -24.65 1.17
C ALA A 491 -15.11 -25.51 2.21
N ARG A 492 -14.87 -25.31 3.51
CA ARG A 492 -15.62 -26.03 4.56
C ARG A 492 -17.10 -25.68 4.61
N ARG A 493 -17.48 -24.40 4.46
CA ARG A 493 -18.90 -23.99 4.47
C ARG A 493 -19.70 -24.48 3.26
N LEU A 494 -19.04 -24.81 2.15
CA LEU A 494 -19.66 -25.41 0.95
C LEU A 494 -19.85 -26.93 1.06
N PHE A 495 -19.21 -27.60 2.02
CA PHE A 495 -19.36 -29.05 2.28
C PHE A 495 -20.04 -29.36 3.62
N SER A 496 -20.49 -28.34 4.35
CA SER A 496 -21.21 -28.48 5.62
C SER A 496 -22.65 -27.92 5.58
N ALA A 497 -23.16 -27.64 4.39
CA ALA A 497 -24.55 -27.34 4.08
C ALA A 497 -24.96 -28.26 2.92
#